data_AF-A0ZWE1-F1
#
_entry.id   AF-A0ZWE1-F1
#
_cell.length_a   1.000
_cell.length_b   1.000
_cell.length_c   1.000
_cell.angle_alpha   90.00
_cell.angle_beta   90.00
_cell.angle_gamma   90.00
#
_symmetry.space_group_name_H-M   'P 1'
#
loop_
_entity.id
_entity.type
_entity.pdbx_description
1 polymer ?
#
loop_
_entity_poly.entity_id
_entity_poly.type
_entity_poly.pdbx_seq_one_letter_code
_entity_poly.pdbx_strand_id
1 'polypeptide(L)'
;IPLDGSPNGSLGAALDPNEHGRGMDMCSINPNLVGKKYRYAYACGAQRPCNFPNTLTKIDLVEKAARNWYDEGTIPSEPFFVPRPGATEEDDGVVISMISGKNGEGYALLLDGATFKEIARAKFPYGLPYGLHGRW
;
A
#
# COMPACT_ATOMS: atom_id res chain seq x y z
N ILE A 1 -14.08 5.76 18.07
CA ILE A 1 -14.93 6.77 18.74
C ILE A 1 -15.79 7.39 17.66
N PRO A 2 -17.10 7.13 17.66
CA PRO A 2 -18.04 7.79 16.77
C PRO A 2 -17.92 9.32 16.85
N LEU A 3 -17.92 10.00 15.71
CA LEU A 3 -17.81 11.46 15.66
C LEU A 3 -19.07 12.18 16.17
N ASP A 4 -20.16 11.46 16.35
CA ASP A 4 -21.44 11.94 16.88
C ASP A 4 -21.53 11.89 18.42
N GLY A 5 -20.46 11.45 19.11
CA GLY A 5 -20.42 11.35 20.57
C GLY A 5 -21.14 10.11 21.14
N SER A 6 -21.61 9.19 20.30
CA SER A 6 -22.18 7.93 20.77
C SER A 6 -21.10 7.03 21.41
N PRO A 7 -21.47 6.22 22.43
CA PRO A 7 -20.51 5.37 23.13
C PRO A 7 -19.98 4.23 22.26
N ASN A 8 -20.74 3.85 21.22
CA ASN A 8 -20.44 2.71 20.35
C ASN A 8 -20.81 3.06 18.91
N GLY A 9 -19.95 2.66 17.97
CA GLY A 9 -20.23 2.73 16.53
C GLY A 9 -20.25 1.33 15.93
N SER A 10 -20.86 1.20 14.75
CA SER A 10 -20.71 0.01 13.90
C SER A 10 -19.53 0.21 12.95
N LEU A 11 -18.75 -0.85 12.75
CA LEU A 11 -17.70 -0.89 11.74
C LEU A 11 -18.15 -1.77 10.59
N GLY A 12 -18.00 -1.27 9.38
CA GLY A 12 -18.10 -2.06 8.15
C GLY A 12 -16.69 -2.27 7.58
N ALA A 13 -16.51 -3.38 6.86
CA ALA A 13 -15.34 -3.52 6.01
C ALA A 13 -15.39 -2.46 4.90
N ALA A 14 -14.25 -1.86 4.56
CA ALA A 14 -14.17 -0.87 3.48
C ALA A 14 -14.53 -1.49 2.11
N LEU A 15 -14.17 -2.77 1.91
CA LEU A 15 -14.43 -3.60 0.73
C LEU A 15 -14.47 -5.08 1.14
N ASP A 16 -14.74 -6.00 0.19
CA ASP A 16 -14.68 -7.44 0.47
C ASP A 16 -13.26 -7.81 0.97
N PRO A 17 -13.09 -8.39 2.17
CA PRO A 17 -11.78 -8.77 2.69
C PRO A 17 -10.97 -9.70 1.79
N ASN A 18 -11.61 -10.44 0.89
CA ASN A 18 -10.91 -11.31 -0.07
C ASN A 18 -10.14 -10.52 -1.13
N GLU A 19 -10.53 -9.27 -1.42
CA GLU A 19 -9.86 -8.38 -2.39
C GLU A 19 -8.41 -8.10 -2.01
N HIS A 20 -8.10 -8.04 -0.71
CA HIS A 20 -6.76 -7.75 -0.18
C HIS A 20 -6.23 -8.90 0.70
N GLY A 21 -6.89 -10.06 0.62
CA GLY A 21 -6.52 -11.27 1.33
C GLY A 21 -6.58 -11.19 2.86
N ARG A 22 -7.51 -10.41 3.42
CA ARG A 22 -7.88 -10.42 4.85
C ARG A 22 -6.75 -9.99 5.80
N GLY A 23 -5.78 -9.23 5.31
CA GLY A 23 -4.73 -8.60 6.12
C GLY A 23 -4.39 -7.25 5.51
N MET A 24 -4.24 -6.22 6.34
CA MET A 24 -3.92 -4.86 5.94
C MET A 24 -3.17 -4.19 7.08
N ASP A 25 -1.99 -3.65 6.79
CA ASP A 25 -1.20 -2.86 7.72
C ASP A 25 -0.27 -1.92 6.93
N MET A 26 0.47 -1.04 7.62
CA MET A 26 1.43 -0.12 7.00
C MET A 26 0.78 0.75 5.92
N CYS A 27 -0.33 1.40 6.30
CA CYS A 27 -1.16 2.16 5.38
C CYS A 27 -0.61 3.57 5.12
N SER A 28 -0.64 3.99 3.87
CA SER A 28 -0.42 5.37 3.44
C SER A 28 -1.52 5.85 2.48
N ILE A 29 -1.54 7.16 2.27
CA ILE A 29 -2.46 7.86 1.35
C ILE A 29 -1.67 8.92 0.60
N ASN A 30 -2.32 9.61 -0.35
CA ASN A 30 -1.74 10.83 -0.92
C ASN A 30 -1.54 11.88 0.21
N PRO A 31 -0.29 12.34 0.46
CA PRO A 31 0.02 13.24 1.58
C PRO A 31 -0.70 14.60 1.47
N ASN A 32 -1.10 15.03 0.28
CA ASN A 32 -1.86 16.28 0.06
C ASN A 32 -3.31 16.21 0.60
N LEU A 33 -3.78 15.01 0.94
CA LEU A 33 -5.13 14.74 1.44
C LEU A 33 -5.17 14.34 2.92
N VAL A 34 -4.07 14.46 3.65
CA VAL A 34 -4.07 14.23 5.11
C VAL A 34 -5.09 15.13 5.78
N GLY A 35 -5.98 14.54 6.58
CA GLY A 35 -7.08 15.23 7.26
C GLY A 35 -8.25 15.62 6.34
N LYS A 36 -8.24 15.21 5.08
CA LYS A 36 -9.32 15.46 4.10
C LYS A 36 -9.94 14.14 3.67
N LYS A 37 -11.09 14.22 2.99
CA LYS A 37 -11.68 13.06 2.33
C LYS A 37 -10.77 12.62 1.17
N TYR A 38 -10.51 11.32 1.09
CA TYR A 38 -9.68 10.69 0.07
C TYR A 38 -10.38 9.43 -0.47
N ARG A 39 -10.00 8.98 -1.67
CA ARG A 39 -10.53 7.78 -2.34
C ARG A 39 -9.57 6.60 -2.25
N TYR A 40 -8.26 6.84 -2.32
CA TYR A 40 -7.25 5.81 -2.44
C TYR A 40 -6.40 5.66 -1.18
N ALA A 41 -6.19 4.42 -0.78
CA ALA A 41 -5.20 4.05 0.23
C ALA A 41 -4.25 3.00 -0.33
N TYR A 42 -3.02 2.99 0.17
CA TYR A 42 -1.97 2.04 -0.18
C TYR A 42 -1.51 1.34 1.09
N ALA A 43 -1.27 0.04 1.05
CA ALA A 43 -0.89 -0.69 2.25
C ALA A 43 -0.16 -1.99 1.92
N CYS A 44 0.39 -2.64 2.93
CA CYS A 44 0.80 -4.03 2.83
C CYS A 44 -0.41 -4.94 3.06
N GLY A 45 -0.72 -5.79 2.07
CA GLY A 45 -1.76 -6.81 2.13
C GLY A 45 -1.19 -8.22 2.27
N ALA A 46 -2.02 -9.25 2.11
CA ALA A 46 -1.57 -10.64 2.13
C ALA A 46 -2.10 -11.48 0.97
N GLN A 47 -1.21 -12.14 0.23
CA GLN A 47 -1.56 -13.30 -0.58
C GLN A 47 -1.53 -14.56 0.28
N ARG A 48 -2.70 -15.19 0.42
CA ARG A 48 -2.89 -16.41 1.22
C ARG A 48 -2.17 -17.61 0.59
N PRO A 49 -1.72 -18.59 1.40
CA PRO A 49 -1.99 -18.79 2.84
C PRO A 49 -1.05 -18.04 3.81
N CYS A 50 -0.25 -17.06 3.34
CA CYS A 50 0.62 -16.31 4.23
C CYS A 50 -0.17 -15.56 5.32
N ASN A 51 0.36 -15.56 6.56
CA ASN A 51 -0.19 -14.82 7.71
C ASN A 51 0.58 -13.52 8.00
N PHE A 52 1.56 -13.18 7.16
CA PHE A 52 2.36 -11.96 7.25
C PHE A 52 2.19 -11.15 5.96
N PRO A 53 2.24 -9.80 6.00
CA PRO A 53 2.11 -9.01 4.79
C PRO A 53 3.19 -9.34 3.75
N ASN A 54 2.76 -9.65 2.53
CA ASN A 54 3.64 -10.06 1.42
C ASN A 54 3.17 -9.50 0.06
N THR A 55 2.20 -8.59 0.07
CA THR A 55 1.71 -7.89 -1.12
C THR A 55 1.69 -6.40 -0.86
N LEU A 56 1.78 -5.62 -1.91
CA LEU A 56 1.35 -4.22 -1.89
C LEU A 56 -0.07 -4.16 -2.41
N THR A 57 -0.90 -3.34 -1.81
CA THR A 57 -2.32 -3.21 -2.16
C THR A 57 -2.69 -1.76 -2.33
N LYS A 58 -3.29 -1.41 -3.48
CA LYS A 58 -4.05 -0.18 -3.67
C LYS A 58 -5.53 -0.47 -3.44
N ILE A 59 -6.17 0.32 -2.59
CA ILE A 59 -7.60 0.25 -2.27
C ILE A 59 -8.31 1.43 -2.91
N ASP A 60 -9.41 1.17 -3.60
CA ASP A 60 -10.39 2.19 -3.99
C ASP A 60 -11.57 2.15 -3.01
N LEU A 61 -11.68 3.16 -2.15
CA LEU A 61 -12.73 3.25 -1.12
C LEU A 61 -14.11 3.61 -1.69
N VAL A 62 -14.17 4.10 -2.93
CA VAL A 62 -15.42 4.46 -3.61
C VAL A 62 -15.97 3.27 -4.36
N GLU A 63 -15.14 2.64 -5.20
CA GLU A 63 -15.54 1.45 -5.99
C GLU A 63 -15.47 0.15 -5.19
N LYS A 64 -14.90 0.19 -3.99
CA LYS A 64 -14.73 -0.96 -3.09
C LYS A 64 -13.98 -2.13 -3.74
N ALA A 65 -12.89 -1.81 -4.42
CA ALA A 65 -12.04 -2.77 -5.12
C ALA A 65 -10.57 -2.61 -4.71
N ALA A 66 -9.79 -3.67 -4.88
CA ALA A 66 -8.34 -3.64 -4.66
C ALA A 66 -7.54 -3.99 -5.93
N ARG A 67 -6.30 -3.51 -5.97
CA ARG A 67 -5.27 -3.98 -6.88
C ARG A 67 -4.06 -4.39 -6.07
N ASN A 68 -3.57 -5.60 -6.30
CA ASN A 68 -2.47 -6.17 -5.54
C ASN A 68 -1.25 -6.37 -6.44
N TRP A 69 -0.09 -6.03 -5.92
CA TRP A 69 1.20 -6.42 -6.47
C TRP A 69 1.81 -7.49 -5.55
N TYR A 70 2.32 -8.55 -6.17
CA TYR A 70 2.93 -9.70 -5.50
C TYR A 70 4.12 -10.19 -6.31
N ASP A 71 5.20 -10.52 -5.62
CA ASP A 71 6.35 -11.24 -6.17
C ASP A 71 6.75 -12.36 -5.21
N GLU A 72 6.94 -13.56 -5.75
CA GLU A 72 7.11 -14.76 -4.94
C GLU A 72 8.42 -14.73 -4.15
N GLY A 73 8.33 -15.01 -2.84
CA GLY A 73 9.50 -15.01 -1.96
C GLY A 73 10.03 -13.62 -1.65
N THR A 74 9.18 -12.60 -1.77
CA THR A 74 9.48 -11.22 -1.40
C THR A 74 8.56 -10.71 -0.30
N ILE A 75 9.03 -9.72 0.45
CA ILE A 75 8.27 -9.04 1.50
C ILE A 75 8.45 -7.52 1.28
N PRO A 76 7.35 -6.77 1.08
CA PRO A 76 7.42 -5.33 0.94
C PRO A 76 7.49 -4.62 2.31
N SER A 77 8.18 -3.48 2.34
CA SER A 77 8.03 -2.46 3.38
C SER A 77 6.76 -1.63 3.15
N GLU A 78 6.44 -0.76 4.12
CA GLU A 78 5.36 0.24 3.99
C GLU A 78 5.42 0.95 2.62
N PRO A 79 4.34 0.89 1.81
CA PRO A 79 4.25 1.68 0.59
C PRO A 79 4.02 3.14 0.95
N PHE A 80 4.69 4.06 0.25
CA PHE A 80 4.42 5.49 0.34
C PHE A 80 4.14 6.07 -1.04
N PHE A 81 3.11 6.91 -1.13
CA PHE A 81 2.69 7.56 -2.37
C PHE A 81 3.41 8.88 -2.57
N VAL A 82 3.90 9.10 -3.79
CA VAL A 82 4.55 10.32 -4.24
C VAL A 82 3.73 10.93 -5.37
N PRO A 83 3.01 12.05 -5.16
CA PRO A 83 2.23 12.69 -6.20
C PRO A 83 3.13 13.26 -7.30
N ARG A 84 2.69 13.17 -8.55
CA ARG A 84 3.34 13.90 -9.65
C ARG A 84 3.19 15.41 -9.40
N PRO A 85 4.25 16.22 -9.61
CA PRO A 85 4.13 17.67 -9.53
C PRO A 85 3.03 18.19 -10.47
N GLY A 86 2.06 18.92 -9.92
CA GLY A 86 0.92 19.44 -10.68
C GLY A 86 -0.20 18.43 -10.96
N ALA A 87 -0.17 17.24 -10.36
CA ALA A 87 -1.26 16.26 -10.45
C ALA A 87 -2.61 16.85 -10.03
N THR A 88 -3.65 16.59 -10.83
CA THR A 88 -5.05 16.91 -10.48
C THR A 88 -5.80 15.69 -9.97
N GLU A 89 -5.43 14.50 -10.42
CA GLU A 89 -6.02 13.24 -9.95
C GLU A 89 -5.32 12.78 -8.67
N GLU A 90 -6.10 12.17 -7.76
CA GLU A 90 -5.61 11.77 -6.44
C GLU A 90 -4.47 10.74 -6.49
N ASP A 91 -4.51 9.83 -7.47
CA ASP A 91 -3.57 8.73 -7.67
C ASP A 91 -2.60 8.96 -8.84
N ASP A 92 -2.51 10.18 -9.40
CA ASP A 92 -1.50 10.54 -10.39
C ASP A 92 -0.14 10.76 -9.71
N GLY A 93 0.68 9.72 -9.74
CA GLY A 93 1.96 9.67 -9.06
C GLY A 93 2.52 8.26 -9.07
N VAL A 94 3.38 7.96 -8.11
CA VAL A 94 4.00 6.65 -7.95
C VAL A 94 3.87 6.16 -6.52
N VAL A 95 3.77 4.85 -6.35
CA VAL A 95 3.87 4.18 -5.04
C VAL A 95 5.22 3.52 -4.96
N ILE A 96 5.96 3.81 -3.89
CA ILE A 96 7.31 3.30 -3.68
C ILE A 96 7.30 2.38 -2.46
N SER A 97 7.95 1.23 -2.57
CA SER A 97 8.20 0.32 -1.45
C SER A 97 9.56 -0.34 -1.59
N MET A 98 10.22 -0.61 -0.47
CA MET A 98 11.46 -1.37 -0.43
C MET A 98 11.11 -2.83 -0.28
N ILE A 99 11.63 -3.67 -1.17
CA ILE A 99 11.33 -5.09 -1.21
C ILE A 99 12.52 -5.88 -0.69
N SER A 100 12.29 -6.74 0.29
CA SER A 100 13.26 -7.73 0.79
C SER A 100 13.00 -9.07 0.12
N GLY A 101 14.00 -9.64 -0.54
CA GLY A 101 13.96 -10.96 -1.16
C GLY A 101 14.43 -12.08 -0.23
N LYS A 102 13.93 -13.30 -0.43
CA LYS A 102 14.30 -14.50 0.35
C LYS A 102 15.80 -14.82 0.40
N ASN A 103 16.57 -14.35 -0.58
CA ASN A 103 18.03 -14.54 -0.64
C ASN A 103 18.82 -13.44 0.09
N GLY A 104 18.14 -12.57 0.84
CA GLY A 104 18.72 -11.41 1.52
C GLY A 104 18.91 -10.20 0.63
N GLU A 105 18.66 -10.29 -0.69
CA GLU A 105 18.71 -9.17 -1.62
C GLU A 105 17.61 -8.14 -1.34
N GLY A 106 17.81 -6.90 -1.79
CA GLY A 106 16.79 -5.86 -1.71
C GLY A 106 16.72 -4.99 -2.95
N TYR A 107 15.55 -4.41 -3.20
CA TYR A 107 15.35 -3.43 -4.26
C TYR A 107 14.27 -2.40 -3.90
N ALA A 108 14.37 -1.20 -4.45
CA ALA A 108 13.25 -0.26 -4.48
C ALA A 108 12.33 -0.61 -5.65
N LEU A 109 11.03 -0.74 -5.38
CA LEU A 109 9.99 -0.97 -6.37
C LEU A 109 9.18 0.32 -6.57
N LEU A 110 8.88 0.65 -7.82
CA LEU A 110 8.01 1.76 -8.17
C LEU A 110 6.81 1.21 -8.95
N LEU A 111 5.61 1.48 -8.42
CA LEU A 111 4.34 1.19 -9.07
C LEU A 111 3.71 2.50 -9.57
N ASP A 112 3.13 2.47 -10.75
CA ASP A 112 2.28 3.55 -11.25
C ASP A 112 1.07 3.74 -10.34
N GLY A 113 0.82 4.96 -9.86
CA GLY A 113 -0.21 5.24 -8.87
C GLY A 113 -1.62 4.88 -9.36
N ALA A 114 -1.89 5.11 -10.64
CA ALA A 114 -3.20 4.90 -11.26
C ALA A 114 -3.48 3.42 -11.53
N THR A 115 -2.61 2.75 -12.28
CA THR A 115 -2.75 1.37 -12.74
C THR A 115 -2.30 0.34 -11.69
N PHE A 116 -1.42 0.74 -10.78
CA PHE A 116 -0.75 -0.11 -9.79
C PHE A 116 0.14 -1.19 -10.41
N LYS A 117 0.60 -0.96 -11.64
CA LYS A 117 1.57 -1.82 -12.33
C LYS A 117 2.99 -1.33 -12.07
N GLU A 118 3.93 -2.26 -12.04
CA GLU A 118 5.34 -1.93 -11.92
C GLU A 118 5.82 -1.13 -13.14
N ILE A 119 6.54 -0.03 -12.86
CA ILE A 119 7.15 0.82 -13.89
C ILE A 119 8.67 0.88 -13.78
N ALA A 120 9.23 0.57 -12.62
CA ALA A 120 10.68 0.49 -12.41
C ALA A 120 11.04 -0.30 -11.15
N ARG A 121 12.26 -0.81 -11.14
CA ARG A 121 12.93 -1.35 -9.93
C ARG A 121 14.40 -0.94 -9.90
N ALA A 122 14.94 -0.69 -8.71
CA ALA A 122 16.35 -0.36 -8.49
C ALA A 122 16.96 -1.30 -7.43
N LYS A 123 17.90 -2.15 -7.84
CA LYS A 123 18.55 -3.13 -6.97
C LYS A 123 19.55 -2.47 -6.03
N PHE A 124 19.55 -2.87 -4.76
CA PHE A 124 20.56 -2.44 -3.79
C PHE A 124 21.84 -3.25 -3.90
N PRO A 125 23.02 -2.64 -3.67
CA PRO A 125 24.29 -3.35 -3.65
C PRO A 125 24.53 -4.10 -2.32
N TYR A 126 23.55 -4.09 -1.41
CA TYR A 126 23.59 -4.72 -0.09
C TYR A 126 22.28 -5.43 0.21
N GLY A 127 22.31 -6.31 1.21
CA GLY A 127 21.11 -6.97 1.68
C GLY A 127 20.20 -6.03 2.48
N LEU A 128 18.89 -6.24 2.37
CA LEU A 128 17.88 -5.38 3.00
C LEU A 128 17.08 -6.18 4.04
N PRO A 129 17.24 -5.91 5.36
CA PRO A 129 16.38 -6.49 6.38
C PRO A 129 14.96 -5.89 6.29
N TYR A 130 13.99 -6.54 6.93
CA TYR A 130 12.63 -6.02 6.97
C TYR A 130 12.57 -4.64 7.63
N GLY A 131 12.06 -3.67 6.87
CA GLY A 131 11.79 -2.33 7.36
C GLY A 131 10.36 -2.21 7.91
N LEU A 132 10.14 -1.17 8.72
CA LEU A 132 8.80 -0.77 9.15
C LEU A 132 8.38 0.46 8.34
N HIS A 133 8.52 1.65 8.91
CA HIS A 133 8.03 2.89 8.33
C HIS A 133 9.05 3.58 7.43
N GLY A 134 8.54 4.34 6.46
CA GLY A 134 9.30 5.20 5.57
C GLY A 134 8.62 6.56 5.40
N ARG A 135 9.34 7.54 4.86
CA ARG A 135 8.75 8.84 4.50
C ARG A 135 9.38 9.40 3.24
N TRP A 136 8.53 10.02 2.44
CA TRP A 136 8.88 10.92 1.35
C TRP A 136 8.64 12.37 1.74
#